data_AF-A0A538JH77-F1
#
_entry.id   AF-A0A538JH77-F1
#
_cell.length_a   1.000
_cell.length_b   1.000
_cell.length_c   1.000
_cell.angle_alpha   90.00
_cell.angle_beta   90.00
_cell.angle_gamma   90.00
#
_symmetry.space_group_name_H-M   'P 1'
#
loop_
_entity.id
_entity.type
_entity.pdbx_description
1 polymer ?
#
loop_
_entity_poly.entity_id
_entity_poly.type
_entity_poly.pdbx_seq_one_letter_code
_entity_poly.pdbx_strand_id
1 'polypeptide(L)'
;MTDPPERDQHALDLRSAAGSLARVANDLGYGRRAHAMEAINFARRRAPESQRTQLRSSELAGRDALADKVRAVGRDHGKLARRLATVEHLRTRLLAP
;
A
#
# COMPACT_ATOMS: atom_id res chain seq x y z
N MET A 1 -4.76 -16.09 -7.65
CA MET A 1 -3.51 -16.34 -8.42
C MET A 1 -2.36 -16.19 -7.43
N THR A 2 -1.54 -17.22 -7.27
CA THR A 2 -0.42 -17.21 -6.33
C THR A 2 0.84 -16.90 -7.11
N ASP A 3 1.45 -15.74 -6.86
CA ASP A 3 2.69 -15.35 -7.53
C ASP A 3 3.90 -16.12 -6.93
N PRO A 4 4.97 -16.36 -7.72
CA PRO A 4 6.19 -16.97 -7.22
C PRO A 4 6.92 -16.06 -6.22
N PRO A 5 7.69 -16.60 -5.26
CA PRO A 5 8.35 -15.81 -4.21
C PRO A 5 9.22 -14.65 -4.72
N GLU A 6 9.88 -14.81 -5.88
CA GLU A 6 10.68 -13.77 -6.53
C GLU A 6 9.81 -12.58 -6.99
N ARG A 7 8.61 -12.88 -7.48
CA ARG A 7 7.64 -11.86 -7.91
C ARG A 7 6.98 -11.18 -6.71
N ASP A 8 6.77 -11.90 -5.62
CA ASP A 8 6.35 -11.33 -4.33
C ASP A 8 7.40 -10.34 -3.82
N GLN A 9 8.69 -10.71 -3.81
CA GLN A 9 9.77 -9.81 -3.42
C GLN A 9 9.86 -8.59 -4.33
N HIS A 10 9.80 -8.79 -5.65
CA HIS A 10 9.79 -7.69 -6.62
C HIS A 10 8.61 -6.73 -6.40
N ALA A 11 7.42 -7.23 -6.05
CA ALA A 11 6.27 -6.39 -5.72
C ALA A 11 6.49 -5.55 -4.45
N LEU A 12 7.17 -6.10 -3.44
CA LEU A 12 7.55 -5.37 -2.22
C LEU A 12 8.58 -4.28 -2.51
N ASP A 13 9.59 -4.59 -3.32
CA ASP A 13 10.65 -3.66 -3.69
C ASP A 13 10.09 -2.50 -4.52
N LEU A 14 9.23 -2.80 -5.50
CA LEU A 14 8.52 -1.79 -6.29
C LEU A 14 7.62 -0.93 -5.42
N ARG A 15 6.93 -1.51 -4.42
CA ARG A 15 6.10 -0.71 -3.50
C ARG A 15 6.96 0.22 -2.62
N SER A 16 8.13 -0.25 -2.19
CA SER A 16 9.08 0.55 -1.41
C SER A 16 9.65 1.71 -2.23
N ALA A 17 9.99 1.46 -3.51
CA ALA A 17 10.54 2.46 -4.42
C ALA A 17 9.50 3.40 -5.04
N ALA A 18 8.26 2.95 -5.23
CA ALA A 18 7.23 3.69 -5.95
C ALA A 18 6.22 4.37 -5.01
N GLY A 19 6.03 5.67 -5.21
CA GLY A 19 5.02 6.45 -4.49
C GLY A 19 3.56 6.12 -4.81
N SER A 20 3.26 5.31 -5.84
CA SER A 20 1.87 4.98 -6.22
C SER A 20 1.65 3.53 -6.66
N LEU A 21 0.52 2.95 -6.25
CA LEU A 21 0.05 1.62 -6.69
C LEU A 21 -0.24 1.54 -8.20
N ALA A 22 -0.47 2.69 -8.86
CA ALA A 22 -0.65 2.76 -10.31
C ALA A 22 0.62 2.37 -11.05
N ARG A 23 1.75 2.90 -10.57
CA ARG A 23 3.07 2.63 -11.14
C ARG A 23 3.46 1.17 -10.91
N VAL A 24 3.27 0.68 -9.68
CA VAL A 24 3.52 -0.73 -9.36
C VAL A 24 2.66 -1.69 -10.19
N ALA A 25 1.39 -1.35 -10.46
CA ALA A 25 0.53 -2.16 -11.32
C ALA A 25 0.99 -2.22 -12.77
N ASN A 26 1.54 -1.13 -13.31
CA ASN A 26 2.11 -1.10 -14.65
C ASN A 26 3.42 -1.89 -14.69
N ASP A 27 4.30 -1.67 -13.71
CA ASP A 27 5.63 -2.31 -13.66
C ASP A 27 5.52 -3.83 -13.45
N LEU A 28 4.49 -4.31 -12.75
CA LEU A 28 4.18 -5.74 -12.59
C LEU A 28 3.27 -6.31 -13.68
N GLY A 29 2.74 -5.48 -14.59
CA GLY A 29 1.87 -5.93 -15.68
C GLY A 29 0.45 -6.36 -15.26
N TYR A 30 -0.04 -5.94 -14.09
CA TYR A 30 -1.36 -6.33 -13.60
C TYR A 30 -2.52 -5.55 -14.25
N GLY A 31 -2.25 -4.47 -14.98
CA GLY A 31 -3.24 -3.62 -15.67
C GLY A 31 -4.18 -2.83 -14.76
N ARG A 32 -4.37 -3.22 -13.50
CA ARG A 32 -5.23 -2.56 -12.51
C ARG A 32 -4.52 -2.41 -11.16
N ARG A 33 -4.75 -1.26 -10.52
CA ARG A 33 -4.24 -0.94 -9.18
C ARG A 33 -4.68 -1.95 -8.10
N ALA A 34 -5.91 -2.45 -8.20
CA ALA A 34 -6.46 -3.40 -7.24
C ALA A 34 -5.65 -4.70 -7.20
N HIS A 35 -5.26 -5.22 -8.36
CA HIS A 35 -4.46 -6.45 -8.45
C HIS A 35 -3.05 -6.26 -7.90
N ALA A 36 -2.41 -5.10 -8.14
CA ALA A 36 -1.13 -4.79 -7.53
C ALA A 36 -1.23 -4.71 -5.99
N MET A 37 -2.30 -4.10 -5.48
CA MET A 37 -2.55 -4.04 -4.04
C MET A 37 -2.76 -5.44 -3.44
N GLU A 38 -3.47 -6.32 -4.13
CA GLU A 38 -3.62 -7.72 -3.70
C GLU A 38 -2.28 -8.46 -3.70
N ALA A 39 -1.51 -8.37 -4.79
CA ALA A 39 -0.19 -9.00 -4.89
C ALA A 39 0.76 -8.54 -3.76
N ILE A 40 0.83 -7.23 -3.49
CA ILE A 40 1.63 -6.68 -2.39
C ILE A 40 1.15 -7.21 -1.03
N ASN A 41 -0.16 -7.29 -0.81
CA ASN A 41 -0.70 -7.81 0.45
C ASN A 41 -0.41 -9.31 0.62
N PHE A 42 -0.46 -10.09 -0.46
CA PHE A 42 -0.06 -11.49 -0.45
C PHE A 42 1.44 -11.65 -0.16
N ALA A 43 2.29 -10.89 -0.86
CA ALA A 43 3.73 -10.88 -0.65
C ALA A 43 4.09 -10.55 0.81
N ARG A 44 3.42 -9.55 1.41
CA ARG A 44 3.57 -9.20 2.84
C ARG A 44 3.22 -10.34 3.78
N ARG A 45 2.13 -11.05 3.52
CA ARG A 45 1.70 -12.19 4.33
C ARG A 45 2.66 -13.37 4.21
N ARG A 46 3.34 -13.52 3.08
CA ARG A 46 4.29 -14.61 2.83
C ARG A 46 5.72 -14.28 3.23
N ALA A 47 6.06 -13.00 3.36
CA ALA A 47 7.36 -12.57 3.84
C ALA A 47 7.70 -13.22 5.20
N PRO A 48 8.99 -13.47 5.49
CA PRO A 48 9.45 -13.97 6.78
C PRO A 48 8.96 -13.08 7.93
N GLU A 49 8.68 -13.67 9.09
CA GLU A 49 8.14 -12.96 10.25
C GLU A 49 9.03 -11.77 10.68
N SER A 50 10.35 -11.93 10.59
CA SER A 50 11.35 -10.89 10.83
C SER A 50 11.19 -9.67 9.92
N GLN A 51 10.67 -9.85 8.70
CA GLN A 51 10.46 -8.78 7.72
C GLN A 51 9.03 -8.21 7.78
N ARG A 52 8.04 -8.99 8.24
CA ARG A 52 6.63 -8.55 8.29
C ARG A 52 6.45 -7.28 9.12
N THR A 53 7.10 -7.20 10.28
CA THR A 53 7.03 -6.02 11.15
C THR A 53 7.58 -4.79 10.45
N GLN A 54 8.74 -4.91 9.80
CA GLN A 54 9.40 -3.80 9.11
C GLN A 54 8.59 -3.32 7.90
N LEU A 55 8.03 -4.26 7.12
CA LEU A 55 7.12 -3.97 6.02
C LEU A 55 5.85 -3.26 6.54
N ARG A 56 5.24 -3.76 7.63
CA ARG A 56 4.03 -3.17 8.21
C ARG A 56 4.27 -1.73 8.65
N SER A 57 5.39 -1.47 9.34
CA SER A 57 5.78 -0.13 9.79
C SER A 57 6.05 0.83 8.62
N SER A 58 6.77 0.40 7.58
CA SER A 58 7.05 1.23 6.39
C SER A 58 5.77 1.69 5.68
N GLU A 59 4.78 0.80 5.53
CA GLU A 59 3.52 1.15 4.87
C GLU A 59 2.59 1.98 5.75
N LEU A 60 2.64 1.81 7.08
CA LEU A 60 1.97 2.72 8.00
C LEU A 60 2.51 4.14 7.85
N ALA A 61 3.84 4.30 7.87
CA ALA A 61 4.48 5.59 7.66
C ALA A 61 4.11 6.21 6.30
N GLY A 62 4.09 5.41 5.23
CA GLY A 62 3.66 5.89 3.91
C GLY A 62 2.20 6.38 3.87
N ARG A 63 1.32 5.78 4.67
CA ARG A 63 -0.10 6.20 4.76
C ARG A 63 -0.29 7.42 5.63
N ASP A 64 0.48 7.54 6.71
CA ASP A 64 0.50 8.75 7.55
C ASP A 64 0.98 9.94 6.72
N ALA A 65 2.06 9.79 5.95
CA ALA A 65 2.54 10.82 5.03
C ALA A 65 1.50 11.19 3.94
N LEU A 66 0.69 10.23 3.48
CA LEU A 66 -0.40 10.52 2.54
C LEU A 66 -1.54 11.28 3.22
N ALA A 67 -1.91 10.91 4.46
CA ALA A 67 -2.90 11.63 5.25
C ALA A 67 -2.46 13.09 5.46
N ASP A 68 -1.20 13.32 5.80
CA ASP A 68 -0.66 14.67 6.00
C ASP A 68 -0.67 15.50 4.72
N LYS A 69 -0.31 14.91 3.57
CA LYS A 69 -0.46 15.57 2.25
C LYS A 69 -1.91 15.90 1.93
N VAL A 70 -2.84 15.00 2.25
CA VAL A 70 -4.28 15.23 2.05
C VAL A 70 -4.78 16.37 2.95
N ARG A 71 -4.35 16.42 4.21
CA ARG A 71 -4.64 17.53 5.15
C ARG A 71 -4.09 18.86 4.62
N ALA A 72 -2.86 18.87 4.11
CA ALA A 72 -2.21 20.08 3.61
C ALA A 72 -2.87 20.67 2.34
N VAL A 73 -3.51 19.83 1.51
CA VAL A 73 -4.11 20.26 0.22
C VAL A 73 -5.62 20.52 0.31
N GLY A 74 -6.29 20.04 1.36
CA GLY A 74 -7.74 20.08 1.49
C GLY A 74 -8.31 21.48 1.74
N ARG A 75 -8.75 22.18 0.68
CA ARG A 75 -9.55 23.43 0.78
C ARG A 75 -11.06 23.18 0.89
N ASP A 76 -11.52 21.98 0.54
CA ASP A 76 -12.93 21.56 0.56
C ASP A 76 -13.10 20.47 1.63
N HIS A 77 -13.76 20.85 2.74
CA HIS A 77 -13.92 20.03 3.93
C HIS A 77 -14.64 18.69 3.65
N GLY A 78 -15.60 18.66 2.71
CA GLY A 78 -16.38 17.46 2.40
C GLY A 78 -15.61 16.42 1.56
N LYS A 79 -14.69 16.86 0.69
CA LYS A 79 -13.77 15.95 -0.03
C LYS A 79 -12.59 15.53 0.85
N LEU A 80 -12.14 16.40 1.75
CA LEU A 80 -11.09 16.10 2.72
C LEU A 80 -11.50 14.97 3.67
N ALA A 81 -12.68 15.06 4.29
CA ALA A 81 -13.19 14.05 5.21
C ALA A 81 -13.29 12.66 4.56
N ARG A 82 -13.80 12.58 3.32
CA ARG A 82 -13.89 11.32 2.55
C ARG A 82 -12.51 10.71 2.25
N ARG A 83 -11.52 11.54 1.90
CA ARG A 83 -10.16 11.08 1.64
C ARG A 83 -9.48 10.57 2.91
N LEU A 84 -9.64 11.28 4.03
CA LEU A 84 -9.12 10.84 5.32
C LEU A 84 -9.76 9.53 5.77
N ALA A 85 -11.08 9.40 5.70
CA ALA A 85 -11.78 8.15 6.01
C ALA A 85 -11.30 6.97 5.15
N THR A 86 -10.95 7.23 3.88
CA THR A 86 -10.36 6.20 3.00
C THR A 86 -8.97 5.76 3.49
N VAL A 87 -8.12 6.71 3.89
CA VAL A 87 -6.78 6.40 4.43
C VAL A 87 -6.89 5.64 5.76
N GLU A 88 -7.80 6.06 6.64
CA GLU A 88 -8.13 5.39 7.89
C GLU A 88 -8.55 3.93 7.64
N HIS A 89 -9.50 3.71 6.73
CA HIS A 89 -9.99 2.38 6.38
C HIS A 89 -8.88 1.46 5.85
N LEU A 90 -7.98 2.00 5.01
CA LEU A 90 -6.82 1.26 4.53
C LEU A 90 -5.87 0.89 5.67
N ARG A 91 -5.63 1.80 6.63
CA ARG A 91 -4.83 1.56 7.84
C ARG A 91 -5.39 0.41 8.66
N THR A 92 -6.70 0.43 8.94
CA THR A 92 -7.37 -0.63 9.71
C THR A 92 -7.22 -1.99 9.03
N ARG A 93 -7.39 -2.06 7.69
CA ARG A 93 -7.22 -3.29 6.92
C ARG A 93 -5.81 -3.87 6.95
N LEU A 94 -4.79 -3.04 7.17
CA LEU A 94 -3.40 -3.50 7.26
C LEU A 94 -3.04 -3.98 8.67
N LEU A 95 -3.68 -3.41 9.68
CA LEU A 95 -3.52 -3.78 11.09
C LEU A 95 -4.38 -4.99 11.47
N ALA A 96 -5.44 -5.28 10.71
CA ALA A 96 -6.25 -6.48 10.91
C ALA A 96 -5.37 -7.75 10.85
N PRO A 97 -5.61 -8.72 11.77
CA PRO A 97 -4.86 -9.97 11.84
C PRO A 97 -4.97 -10.81 10.56
#